data_AF-A0A3B9M978-F1
#
_entry.id   AF-A0A3B9M978-F1
#
_cell.length_a   1.000
_cell.length_b   1.000
_cell.length_c   1.000
_cell.angle_alpha   90.00
_cell.angle_beta   90.00
_cell.angle_gamma   90.00
#
_symmetry.space_group_name_H-M   'P 1'
#
loop_
_entity.id
_entity.type
_entity.pdbx_description
1 polymer ?
#
loop_
_entity_poly.entity_id
_entity_poly.type
_entity_poly.pdbx_seq_one_letter_code
_entity_poly.pdbx_strand_id
1 'polypeptide(L)'
;MKTHALLMNGRTWGDAQPLERGGGDDISRRLHNFDGTKAFSLLLWKLPPGKRLDDVKSPDEEANEYIQCAGWADRMTCEVRRSNGGKYEHFVVGHAPNGHNPGKKETIHWDDVET
;
A
#
# COMPACT_ATOMS: atom_id res chain seq x y z
N MET A 1 19.94 -9.31 0.22
CA MET A 1 18.73 -9.97 -0.33
C MET A 1 17.58 -8.99 -0.19
N LYS A 2 16.68 -8.91 -1.18
CA LYS A 2 15.50 -8.04 -1.09
C LYS A 2 14.44 -8.75 -0.25
N THR A 3 13.75 -7.99 0.58
CA THR A 3 12.85 -8.52 1.62
C THR A 3 11.41 -8.03 1.45
N HIS A 4 11.18 -7.12 0.52
CA HIS A 4 9.88 -6.49 0.27
C HIS A 4 9.61 -6.42 -1.22
N ALA A 5 8.34 -6.34 -1.57
CA ALA A 5 7.85 -6.22 -2.93
C ALA A 5 6.83 -5.08 -3.02
N LEU A 6 6.68 -4.55 -4.23
CA LEU A 6 5.71 -3.53 -4.60
C LEU A 6 4.70 -4.12 -5.58
N LEU A 7 3.43 -3.75 -5.45
CA LEU A 7 2.35 -4.05 -6.41
C LEU A 7 1.72 -2.73 -6.86
N MET A 8 1.73 -2.50 -8.16
CA MET A 8 1.14 -1.34 -8.81
C MET A 8 -0.22 -1.70 -9.38
N ASN A 9 -1.24 -0.91 -9.05
CA ASN A 9 -2.60 -0.99 -9.59
C ASN A 9 -3.22 -2.40 -9.51
N GLY A 10 -2.81 -3.21 -8.52
CA GLY A 10 -3.27 -4.60 -8.40
C GLY A 10 -2.84 -5.53 -9.55
N ARG A 11 -1.84 -5.15 -10.37
CA ARG A 11 -1.50 -5.89 -11.60
C ARG A 11 -0.02 -6.20 -11.76
N THR A 12 0.83 -5.20 -11.55
CA THR A 12 2.27 -5.34 -11.83
C THR A 12 3.03 -5.33 -10.52
N TRP A 13 3.73 -6.41 -10.22
CA TRP A 13 4.59 -6.46 -9.03
C TRP A 13 6.06 -6.60 -9.37
N GLY A 14 6.88 -6.14 -8.44
CA GLY A 14 8.31 -6.13 -8.55
C GLY A 14 8.94 -6.04 -7.18
N ASP A 15 10.22 -6.33 -7.11
CA ASP A 15 10.97 -6.15 -5.87
C ASP A 15 10.99 -4.67 -5.44
N ALA A 16 10.86 -4.43 -4.15
CA ALA A 16 11.15 -3.12 -3.58
C ALA A 16 12.67 -2.94 -3.44
N GLN A 17 13.17 -1.76 -3.80
CA GLN A 17 14.55 -1.42 -3.51
C GLN A 17 14.73 -1.12 -2.01
N PRO A 18 15.86 -1.52 -1.40
CA PRO A 18 16.18 -1.11 -0.04
C PRO A 18 16.27 0.43 0.07
N LEU A 19 15.97 0.97 1.25
CA LEU A 19 16.05 2.41 1.51
C LEU A 19 17.45 2.98 1.20
N GLU A 20 18.50 2.28 1.63
CA GLU A 20 19.92 2.63 1.36
C GLU A 20 20.29 2.65 -0.12
N ARG A 21 19.43 2.12 -0.99
CA ARG A 21 19.61 2.09 -2.45
C ARG A 21 18.55 2.94 -3.17
N GLY A 22 17.98 3.93 -2.50
CA GLY A 22 16.99 4.84 -3.07
C GLY A 22 15.58 4.27 -3.14
N GLY A 23 15.25 3.26 -2.34
CA GLY A 23 13.89 2.70 -2.30
C GLY A 23 12.82 3.72 -1.91
N GLY A 24 13.15 4.64 -1.00
CA GLY A 24 12.26 5.74 -0.62
C GLY A 24 11.98 6.67 -1.80
N ASP A 25 13.00 7.00 -2.58
CA ASP A 25 12.86 7.85 -3.77
C ASP A 25 12.03 7.17 -4.86
N ASP A 26 12.20 5.85 -5.05
CA ASP A 26 11.38 5.08 -6.01
C ASP A 26 9.89 5.10 -5.61
N ILE A 27 9.59 4.89 -4.33
CA ILE A 27 8.22 4.98 -3.81
C ILE A 27 7.67 6.39 -4.00
N SER A 28 8.40 7.42 -3.54
CA SER A 28 7.99 8.82 -3.65
C SER A 28 7.69 9.22 -5.10
N ARG A 29 8.56 8.83 -6.04
CA ARG A 29 8.39 9.09 -7.47
C ARG A 29 7.13 8.43 -8.04
N ARG A 30 6.82 7.19 -7.63
CA ARG A 30 5.60 6.49 -8.09
C ARG A 30 4.35 7.17 -7.57
N LEU A 31 4.33 7.55 -6.30
CA LEU A 31 3.20 8.24 -5.67
C LEU A 31 2.95 9.62 -6.30
N HIS A 32 4.00 10.37 -6.63
CA HIS A 32 3.87 11.66 -7.34
C HIS A 32 3.26 11.53 -8.74
N ASN A 33 3.35 10.35 -9.37
CA ASN A 33 2.78 10.11 -10.69
C ASN A 33 1.33 9.61 -10.65
N PHE A 34 0.70 9.57 -9.47
CA PHE A 34 -0.68 9.14 -9.37
C PHE A 34 -1.63 10.12 -10.04
N ASP A 35 -2.42 9.61 -10.98
CA ASP A 35 -3.43 10.34 -11.74
C ASP A 35 -4.86 9.87 -11.43
N GLY A 36 -5.00 8.94 -10.47
CA GLY A 36 -6.27 8.34 -10.04
C GLY A 36 -6.96 7.47 -11.08
N THR A 37 -6.33 7.18 -12.23
CA THR A 37 -6.93 6.38 -13.30
C THR A 37 -5.99 5.33 -13.89
N LYS A 38 -4.81 5.72 -14.38
CA LYS A 38 -3.79 4.81 -14.94
C LYS A 38 -2.70 4.48 -13.95
N ALA A 39 -2.40 5.37 -13.01
CA ALA A 39 -1.52 5.13 -11.88
C ALA A 39 -2.27 5.59 -10.64
N PHE A 40 -2.72 4.65 -9.82
CA PHE A 40 -3.67 4.96 -8.76
C PHE A 40 -3.51 4.11 -7.52
N SER A 41 -2.72 3.04 -7.53
CA SER A 41 -2.38 2.33 -6.28
C SER A 41 -0.97 1.76 -6.28
N LEU A 42 -0.37 1.75 -5.09
CA LEU A 42 0.93 1.18 -4.80
C LEU A 42 0.85 0.49 -3.44
N LEU A 43 1.03 -0.82 -3.43
CA LEU A 43 1.07 -1.65 -2.23
C LEU A 43 2.52 -2.10 -1.99
N LEU A 44 3.02 -1.92 -0.77
CA LEU A 44 4.30 -2.42 -0.27
C LEU A 44 4.03 -3.54 0.74
N TRP A 45 4.58 -4.74 0.51
CA TRP A 45 4.51 -5.84 1.47
C TRP A 45 5.86 -6.51 1.68
N LYS A 46 5.97 -7.23 2.80
CA LYS A 46 7.14 -8.03 3.13
C LYS A 46 7.02 -9.41 2.50
N LEU A 47 8.06 -9.86 1.80
CA LEU A 47 8.11 -11.22 1.29
C LEU A 47 8.15 -12.23 2.45
N PRO A 48 7.52 -13.42 2.30
CA PRO A 48 7.62 -14.47 3.30
C PRO A 48 9.09 -14.83 3.60
N PRO A 49 9.42 -15.22 4.85
CA PRO A 49 10.78 -15.55 5.23
C PRO A 49 11.42 -16.57 4.28
N GLY A 50 12.59 -16.25 3.73
CA GLY A 50 13.35 -17.12 2.84
C GLY A 50 12.87 -17.17 1.39
N LYS A 51 11.71 -16.58 1.04
CA LYS A 51 11.24 -16.51 -0.35
C LYS A 51 11.87 -15.36 -1.11
N ARG A 52 12.11 -15.57 -2.41
CA ARG A 52 12.33 -14.51 -3.40
C ARG A 52 11.01 -14.15 -4.07
N LEU A 53 11.00 -13.02 -4.77
CA LEU A 53 9.83 -12.59 -5.55
C LEU A 53 9.36 -13.65 -6.56
N ASP A 54 10.30 -14.33 -7.21
CA ASP A 54 10.01 -15.39 -8.20
C ASP A 54 9.32 -16.62 -7.58
N ASP A 55 9.37 -16.77 -6.24
CA ASP A 55 8.75 -17.87 -5.49
C ASP A 55 7.36 -17.48 -4.93
N VAL A 56 6.90 -16.26 -5.19
CA VAL A 56 5.58 -15.76 -4.79
C VAL A 56 4.55 -16.20 -5.82
N LYS A 57 3.46 -16.82 -5.37
CA LYS A 57 2.35 -17.23 -6.24
C LYS A 57 1.58 -16.03 -6.77
N SER A 58 1.09 -15.21 -5.84
CA SER A 58 0.43 -13.95 -6.15
C SER A 58 0.51 -13.02 -4.94
N PRO A 59 0.57 -11.69 -5.17
CA PRO A 59 0.44 -10.71 -4.10
C PRO A 59 -0.90 -10.83 -3.36
N ASP A 60 -1.99 -11.13 -4.07
CA ASP A 60 -3.33 -11.23 -3.48
C ASP A 60 -3.44 -12.34 -2.42
N GLU A 61 -2.69 -13.44 -2.58
CA GLU A 61 -2.65 -14.53 -1.61
C GLU A 61 -1.62 -14.30 -0.50
N GLU A 62 -0.48 -13.68 -0.82
CA GLU A 62 0.69 -13.67 0.06
C GLU A 62 0.91 -12.32 0.78
N ALA A 63 0.38 -11.21 0.28
CA ALA A 63 0.47 -9.89 0.90
C ALA A 63 -0.60 -9.71 1.99
N ASN A 64 -0.47 -10.45 3.10
CA ASN A 64 -1.43 -10.40 4.22
C ASN A 64 -1.21 -9.19 5.15
N GLU A 65 0.01 -8.65 5.18
CA GLU A 65 0.37 -7.43 5.89
C GLU A 65 1.05 -6.46 4.91
N TYR A 66 0.56 -5.24 4.85
CA TYR A 66 1.01 -4.27 3.86
C TYR A 66 0.73 -2.83 4.25
N ILE A 67 1.37 -1.93 3.49
CA ILE A 67 1.02 -0.53 3.40
C ILE A 67 0.61 -0.26 1.95
N GLN A 68 -0.57 0.29 1.73
CA GLN A 68 -1.07 0.63 0.40
C GLN A 68 -1.42 2.11 0.33
N CYS A 69 -0.90 2.81 -0.68
CA CYS A 69 -1.39 4.13 -1.05
C CYS A 69 -2.28 4.03 -2.27
N ALA A 70 -3.39 4.78 -2.31
CA ALA A 70 -4.25 4.84 -3.49
C ALA A 70 -4.89 6.23 -3.69
N GLY A 71 -5.12 6.63 -4.94
CA GLY A 71 -5.78 7.88 -5.32
C GLY A 71 -5.00 8.72 -6.33
N TRP A 72 -5.03 10.04 -6.14
CA TRP A 72 -4.28 11.05 -6.91
C TRP A 72 -3.06 11.52 -6.12
N ALA A 73 -2.06 12.08 -6.79
CA ALA A 73 -0.87 12.61 -6.13
C ALA A 73 -1.19 13.68 -5.05
N ASP A 74 -2.23 14.49 -5.22
CA ASP A 74 -2.67 15.53 -4.28
C ASP A 74 -3.78 15.06 -3.30
N ARG A 75 -4.39 13.90 -3.58
CA ARG A 75 -5.55 13.34 -2.87
C ARG A 75 -5.44 11.82 -2.84
N MET A 76 -4.66 11.32 -1.91
CA MET A 76 -4.47 9.89 -1.68
C MET A 76 -4.88 9.46 -0.28
N THR A 77 -5.21 8.19 -0.15
CA THR A 77 -5.28 7.48 1.12
C THR A 77 -4.03 6.61 1.30
N CYS A 78 -3.71 6.34 2.56
CA CYS A 78 -2.76 5.32 2.97
C CYS A 78 -3.48 4.34 3.89
N GLU A 79 -3.50 3.08 3.48
CA GLU A 79 -4.02 1.94 4.21
C GLU A 79 -2.84 1.16 4.84
N VAL A 80 -2.97 0.81 6.11
CA VAL A 80 -2.04 -0.08 6.81
C VAL A 80 -2.81 -1.29 7.32
N ARG A 81 -2.42 -2.48 6.84
CA ARG A 81 -2.95 -3.76 7.30
C ARG A 81 -1.87 -4.53 8.05
N ARG A 82 -2.16 -4.92 9.29
CA ARG A 82 -1.27 -5.71 10.14
C ARG A 82 -1.98 -6.90 10.75
N SER A 83 -1.26 -7.98 11.01
CA SER A 83 -1.72 -9.14 11.74
C SER A 83 -1.38 -9.01 13.22
N ASN A 84 -2.37 -9.06 14.09
CA ASN A 84 -2.23 -9.05 15.55
C ASN A 84 -2.96 -10.24 16.14
N GLY A 85 -2.21 -11.31 16.47
CA GLY A 85 -2.78 -12.51 17.11
C GLY A 85 -3.85 -13.21 16.28
N GLY A 86 -3.72 -13.24 14.95
CA GLY A 86 -4.69 -13.86 14.04
C GLY A 86 -5.88 -12.97 13.67
N LYS A 87 -5.92 -11.72 14.17
CA LYS A 87 -6.87 -10.69 13.73
C LYS A 87 -6.15 -9.65 12.89
N TYR A 88 -6.83 -9.10 11.88
CA TYR A 88 -6.30 -7.98 11.11
C TYR A 88 -6.74 -6.66 11.72
N GLU A 89 -5.80 -5.73 11.87
CA GLU A 89 -6.10 -4.33 12.12
C GLU A 89 -5.86 -3.54 10.83
N HIS A 90 -6.80 -2.65 10.52
CA HIS A 90 -6.80 -1.83 9.31
C HIS A 90 -6.90 -0.37 9.72
N PHE A 91 -6.00 0.47 9.20
CA PHE A 91 -6.06 1.92 9.37
C PHE A 91 -6.04 2.58 8.00
N VAL A 92 -7.04 3.42 7.71
CA VAL A 92 -7.05 4.27 6.50
C VAL A 92 -6.87 5.72 6.92
N VAL A 93 -5.87 6.38 6.36
CA VAL A 93 -5.61 7.80 6.56
C VAL A 93 -5.67 8.51 5.21
N GLY A 94 -6.58 9.48 5.08
CA GLY A 94 -6.70 10.31 3.89
C GLY A 94 -6.03 11.67 4.06
N HIS A 95 -5.61 12.28 2.94
CA HIS A 95 -5.27 13.69 2.93
C HIS A 95 -6.56 14.53 2.98
N ALA A 96 -6.65 15.46 3.93
CA ALA A 96 -7.84 16.28 4.06
C ALA A 96 -7.96 17.27 2.87
N PRO A 97 -9.17 17.48 2.31
CA PRO A 97 -9.37 18.53 1.33
C PRO A 97 -8.98 19.88 1.97
N ASN A 98 -8.05 20.60 1.36
CA ASN A 98 -7.56 21.90 1.84
C ASN A 98 -6.79 21.88 3.17
N GLY A 99 -6.23 20.73 3.57
CA GLY A 99 -5.38 20.62 4.77
C GLY A 99 -6.13 20.70 6.10
N HIS A 100 -7.47 20.77 6.09
CA HIS A 100 -8.28 20.79 7.30
C HIS A 100 -8.73 19.37 7.67
N ASN A 101 -8.04 18.72 8.60
CA ASN A 101 -8.48 17.45 9.18
C ASN A 101 -9.44 17.73 10.35
N PRO A 102 -10.77 17.56 10.21
CA PRO A 102 -11.72 17.84 11.29
C PRO A 102 -11.63 16.82 12.45
N GLY A 103 -10.71 15.86 12.41
CA GLY A 103 -10.53 14.85 13.44
C GLY A 103 -11.69 13.86 13.55
N LYS A 104 -12.60 13.86 12.56
CA LYS A 104 -13.71 12.92 12.50
C LYS A 104 -13.17 11.58 11.98
N LYS A 105 -13.31 10.53 12.78
CA LYS A 105 -13.30 9.17 12.26
C LYS A 105 -14.56 9.01 11.42
N GLU A 106 -14.40 8.70 10.16
CA GLU A 106 -15.51 8.34 9.28
C GLU A 106 -15.43 6.85 9.00
N THR A 107 -16.59 6.18 9.07
CA THR A 107 -16.69 4.79 8.66
C THR A 107 -16.80 4.74 7.14
N ILE A 108 -15.83 4.11 6.49
CA ILE A 108 -15.84 3.85 5.06
C ILE A 108 -16.53 2.52 4.84
N HIS A 109 -17.56 2.53 4.00
CA HIS A 109 -18.20 1.31 3.52
C HIS A 109 -17.53 0.86 2.22
N TRP A 110 -17.11 -0.38 2.15
CA TRP A 110 -16.62 -0.98 0.92
C TRP A 110 -17.14 -2.42 0.80
N ASP A 111 -17.91 -2.67 -0.26
CA ASP A 111 -18.72 -3.89 -0.40
C ASP A 111 -19.64 -4.09 0.82
N ASP A 112 -19.65 -5.28 1.43
CA ASP A 112 -20.39 -5.60 2.67
C ASP A 112 -19.59 -5.30 3.96
N VAL A 113 -18.52 -4.49 3.89
CA VAL A 113 -17.61 -4.22 5.02
C VAL A 113 -17.64 -2.75 5.44
N GLU A 114 -17.55 -2.51 6.76
CA GLU A 114 -17.38 -1.19 7.41
C GLU A 114 -15.97 -1.08 8.02
N THR A 115 -15.27 0.04 7.78
CA THR A 115 -13.98 0.36 8.43
C THR A 115 -13.91 1.78 8.96
#